data_AF-A0A960H7M8-F1
#
_entry.id   AF-A0A960H7M8-F1
#
_cell.length_a   1.000
_cell.length_b   1.000
_cell.length_c   1.000
_cell.angle_alpha   90.00
_cell.angle_beta   90.00
_cell.angle_gamma   90.00
#
_symmetry.space_group_name_H-M   'P 1'
#
loop_
_entity.id
_entity.type
_entity.pdbx_description
1 polymer ?
#
loop_
_entity_poly.entity_id
_entity_poly.type
_entity_poly.pdbx_seq_one_letter_code
_entity_poly.pdbx_strand_id
1 'polypeptide(L)'
;MPGSTTEIRRDILAAARAEFAEYGLAGARIDHIAQNARVSTEVLYAHFSDKAALFREVVAADRDDYFGALAIDPEAVAEFVGDVFDLTQSHPEHTRLITWARLEGQPRMDFEPDGGAAPQHLLTAIQGAQDAGHIDSSWAPLDLLVMLFGIALAWAQFPDASSAWNDPATLATRRAAAIDAAKRLLAPPR
;
A
#
# COMPACT_ATOMS: atom_id res chain seq x y z
N MET A 1 21.53 15.77 -22.45
CA MET A 1 20.18 16.07 -22.96
C MET A 1 19.29 16.30 -21.76
N PRO A 2 18.55 17.43 -21.64
CA PRO A 2 17.47 17.48 -20.67
C PRO A 2 16.49 16.35 -20.99
N GLY A 3 16.08 15.57 -19.98
CA GLY A 3 15.06 14.54 -20.16
C GLY A 3 13.77 15.15 -20.71
N SER A 4 12.98 14.35 -21.41
CA SER A 4 11.63 14.76 -21.79
C SER A 4 10.84 15.20 -20.55
N THR A 5 9.88 16.10 -20.70
CA THR A 5 9.01 16.59 -19.61
C THR A 5 8.41 15.42 -18.80
N THR A 6 8.11 14.29 -19.46
CA THR A 6 7.62 13.07 -18.83
C THR A 6 8.67 12.37 -17.97
N GLU A 7 9.92 12.26 -18.44
CA GLU A 7 11.02 11.67 -17.68
C GLU A 7 11.35 12.49 -16.44
N ILE A 8 11.42 13.83 -16.58
CA ILE A 8 11.64 14.74 -15.45
C ILE A 8 10.54 14.57 -14.40
N ARG A 9 9.27 14.56 -14.84
CA ARG A 9 8.13 14.39 -13.93
C ARG A 9 8.21 13.07 -13.16
N ARG A 10 8.55 11.97 -13.84
CA ARG A 10 8.71 10.66 -13.25
C ARG A 10 9.85 10.63 -12.23
N ASP A 11 10.98 11.25 -12.56
CA ASP A 11 12.15 11.29 -11.67
C ASP A 11 11.85 12.13 -10.41
N ILE A 12 11.08 13.22 -10.53
CA ILE A 12 10.57 13.98 -9.38
C ILE A 12 9.65 13.13 -8.51
N LEU A 13 8.68 12.40 -9.11
CA LEU A 13 7.78 11.53 -8.35
C LEU A 13 8.54 10.44 -7.58
N ALA A 14 9.54 9.83 -8.21
CA ALA A 14 10.37 8.80 -7.56
C ALA A 14 11.17 9.37 -6.37
N ALA A 15 11.81 10.54 -6.55
CA ALA A 15 12.52 11.21 -5.47
C ALA A 15 11.58 11.65 -4.33
N ALA A 16 10.39 12.13 -4.69
CA ALA A 16 9.38 12.56 -3.72
C ALA A 16 8.82 11.39 -2.92
N ARG A 17 8.60 10.22 -3.55
CA ARG A 17 8.17 8.98 -2.84
C ARG A 17 9.11 8.63 -1.70
N ALA A 18 10.41 8.61 -1.97
CA ALA A 18 11.41 8.30 -0.96
C ALA A 18 11.42 9.34 0.19
N GLU A 19 11.42 10.64 -0.14
CA GLU A 19 11.43 11.72 0.87
C GLU A 19 10.15 11.69 1.75
N PHE A 20 8.98 11.53 1.14
CA PHE A 20 7.72 11.52 1.88
C PHE A 20 7.51 10.24 2.70
N ALA A 21 7.95 9.08 2.21
CA ALA A 21 7.89 7.85 2.99
C ALA A 21 8.76 7.95 4.26
N GLU A 22 9.90 8.64 4.17
CA GLU A 22 10.79 8.83 5.32
C GLU A 22 10.27 9.89 6.29
N TYR A 23 9.91 11.08 5.79
CA TYR A 23 9.69 12.26 6.64
C TYR A 23 8.24 12.73 6.75
N GLY A 24 7.31 12.11 6.03
CA GLY A 24 5.94 12.63 5.88
C GLY A 24 5.90 13.93 5.06
N LEU A 25 4.70 14.42 4.74
CA LEU A 25 4.52 15.68 4.04
C LEU A 25 4.98 16.87 4.90
N ALA A 26 4.72 16.89 6.21
CA ALA A 26 5.19 17.97 7.08
C ALA A 26 6.73 18.05 7.13
N GLY A 27 7.42 16.92 7.32
CA GLY A 27 8.87 16.85 7.48
C GLY A 27 9.66 16.89 6.18
N ALA A 28 9.08 16.48 5.05
CA ALA A 28 9.76 16.44 3.75
C ALA A 28 10.23 17.82 3.26
N ARG A 29 11.43 17.83 2.65
CA ARG A 29 12.08 19.03 2.13
C ARG A 29 12.10 19.03 0.60
N ILE A 30 11.49 20.05 0.00
CA ILE A 30 11.44 20.23 -1.47
C ILE A 30 12.85 20.28 -2.08
N ASP A 31 13.80 20.92 -1.41
CA ASP A 31 15.17 21.02 -1.91
C ASP A 31 15.84 19.63 -2.01
N HIS A 32 15.56 18.72 -1.08
CA HIS A 32 16.07 17.35 -1.13
C HIS A 32 15.46 16.58 -2.31
N ILE A 33 14.15 16.74 -2.52
CA ILE A 33 13.44 16.11 -3.65
C ILE A 33 14.04 16.61 -4.97
N ALA A 34 14.19 17.92 -5.15
CA ALA A 34 14.75 18.50 -6.35
C ALA A 34 16.20 18.02 -6.59
N GLN A 35 17.03 18.02 -5.55
CA GLN A 35 18.41 17.52 -5.61
C GLN A 35 18.47 16.04 -6.03
N ASN A 36 17.66 15.18 -5.42
CA ASN A 36 17.63 13.75 -5.71
C ASN A 36 17.08 13.45 -7.12
N ALA A 37 16.11 14.25 -7.59
CA ALA A 37 15.61 14.21 -8.95
C ALA A 37 16.54 14.90 -9.97
N ARG A 38 17.65 15.51 -9.53
CA ARG A 38 18.64 16.23 -10.35
C ARG A 38 18.02 17.39 -11.14
N VAL A 39 17.08 18.11 -10.53
CA VAL A 39 16.43 19.31 -11.07
C VAL A 39 16.55 20.48 -10.10
N SER A 40 16.28 21.70 -10.57
CA SER A 40 16.14 22.84 -9.66
C SER A 40 14.76 22.86 -9.01
N THR A 41 14.64 23.56 -7.88
CA THR A 41 13.36 23.77 -7.20
C THR A 41 12.37 24.50 -8.11
N GLU A 42 12.82 25.42 -8.99
CA GLU A 42 11.92 26.05 -9.96
C GLU A 42 11.37 25.05 -10.98
N VAL A 43 12.19 24.12 -11.47
CA VAL A 43 11.73 23.05 -12.37
C VAL A 43 10.71 22.17 -11.68
N LEU A 44 10.94 21.77 -10.42
CA LEU A 44 9.97 21.00 -9.66
C LEU A 44 8.62 21.72 -9.58
N TYR A 45 8.61 23.01 -9.23
CA TYR A 45 7.37 23.80 -9.15
C TYR A 45 6.73 24.08 -10.51
N ALA A 46 7.47 23.99 -11.61
CA ALA A 46 6.88 24.03 -12.95
C ALA A 46 6.02 22.78 -13.25
N HIS A 47 6.27 21.66 -12.57
CA HIS A 47 5.51 20.41 -12.71
C HIS A 47 4.42 20.24 -11.64
N PHE A 48 4.61 20.80 -10.44
CA PHE A 48 3.73 20.61 -9.29
C PHE A 48 3.44 21.94 -8.61
N SER A 49 2.17 22.24 -8.34
CA SER A 49 1.76 23.54 -7.79
C SER A 49 2.36 23.83 -6.42
N ASP A 50 2.39 22.83 -5.55
CA ASP A 50 2.84 22.93 -4.18
C ASP A 50 3.24 21.56 -3.61
N LYS A 51 3.83 21.55 -2.41
CA LYS A 51 4.28 20.32 -1.74
C LYS A 51 3.12 19.35 -1.44
N ALA A 52 1.94 19.86 -1.10
CA ALA A 52 0.78 19.03 -0.77
C ALA A 52 0.18 18.40 -2.02
N ALA A 53 0.17 19.09 -3.16
CA ALA A 53 -0.22 18.56 -4.45
C ALA A 53 0.73 17.44 -4.90
N LEU A 54 2.05 17.67 -4.82
CA LEU A 54 3.06 16.64 -5.09
C LEU A 54 2.87 15.42 -4.16
N PHE A 55 2.62 15.63 -2.87
CA PHE A 55 2.36 14.54 -1.92
C PHE A 55 1.11 13.73 -2.30
N ARG A 56 -0.02 14.37 -2.62
CA ARG A 56 -1.25 13.66 -3.03
C ARG A 56 -1.02 12.80 -4.26
N GLU A 57 -0.31 13.33 -5.26
CA GLU A 57 0.02 12.57 -6.46
C GLU A 57 0.94 11.38 -6.18
N VAL A 58 1.96 11.57 -5.32
CA VAL A 58 2.86 10.49 -4.92
C VAL A 58 2.10 9.39 -4.18
N VAL A 59 1.22 9.75 -3.25
CA VAL A 59 0.36 8.80 -2.52
C VAL A 59 -0.57 8.05 -3.47
N ALA A 60 -1.21 8.74 -4.42
CA ALA A 60 -2.09 8.10 -5.40
C ALA A 60 -1.33 7.11 -6.29
N ALA A 61 -0.19 7.52 -6.84
CA ALA A 61 0.65 6.65 -7.68
C ALA A 61 1.19 5.44 -6.88
N ASP A 62 1.64 5.66 -5.65
CA ASP A 62 2.14 4.60 -4.78
C ASP A 62 1.05 3.59 -4.40
N ARG A 63 -0.16 4.08 -4.14
CA ARG A 63 -1.34 3.25 -3.88
C ARG A 63 -1.70 2.38 -5.09
N ASP A 64 -1.70 2.97 -6.28
CA ASP A 64 -2.04 2.26 -7.50
C ASP A 64 -0.99 1.19 -7.83
N ASP A 65 0.30 1.48 -7.60
CA ASP A 65 1.38 0.48 -7.68
C ASP A 65 1.17 -0.65 -6.65
N TYR A 66 0.93 -0.30 -5.39
CA TYR A 66 0.75 -1.25 -4.28
C TYR A 66 -0.39 -2.23 -4.54
N PHE A 67 -1.56 -1.72 -4.95
CA PHE A 67 -2.72 -2.56 -5.23
C PHE A 67 -2.67 -3.24 -6.61
N GLY A 68 -1.98 -2.64 -7.58
CA GLY A 68 -1.74 -3.24 -8.89
C GLY A 68 -0.81 -4.45 -8.84
N ALA A 69 0.09 -4.50 -7.84
CA ALA A 69 0.96 -5.64 -7.58
C ALA A 69 0.23 -6.83 -6.91
N LEU A 70 -0.99 -6.61 -6.38
CA LEU A 70 -1.74 -7.60 -5.63
C LEU A 70 -2.82 -8.27 -6.50
N ALA A 71 -2.91 -9.59 -6.37
CA ALA A 71 -3.94 -10.40 -6.98
C ALA A 71 -4.44 -11.44 -5.99
N ILE A 72 -5.70 -11.86 -6.13
CA ILE A 72 -6.30 -12.93 -5.33
C ILE A 72 -6.56 -14.10 -6.27
N ASP A 73 -5.97 -15.26 -5.94
CA ASP A 73 -6.39 -16.53 -6.49
C ASP A 73 -7.68 -16.98 -5.79
N PRO A 74 -8.82 -17.13 -6.50
CA PRO A 74 -10.09 -17.54 -5.90
C PRO A 74 -10.04 -18.94 -5.25
N GLU A 75 -9.11 -19.81 -5.63
CA GLU A 75 -8.93 -21.15 -5.04
C GLU A 75 -7.97 -21.13 -3.83
N ALA A 76 -7.22 -20.05 -3.65
CA ALA A 76 -6.20 -19.92 -2.62
C ALA A 76 -6.24 -18.55 -1.91
N VAL A 77 -7.44 -18.04 -1.61
CA VAL A 77 -7.66 -16.70 -1.02
C VAL A 77 -6.84 -16.47 0.26
N ALA A 78 -6.55 -17.50 1.05
CA ALA A 78 -5.69 -17.33 2.23
C ALA A 78 -4.23 -16.98 1.91
N GLU A 79 -3.71 -17.40 0.75
CA GLU A 79 -2.32 -17.10 0.34
C GLU A 79 -2.14 -15.61 -0.01
N PHE A 80 -3.22 -14.91 -0.39
CA PHE A 80 -3.22 -13.44 -0.56
C PHE A 80 -2.68 -12.72 0.68
N VAL A 81 -2.98 -13.20 1.88
CA VAL A 81 -2.45 -12.64 3.13
C VAL A 81 -0.93 -12.80 3.21
N GLY A 82 -0.41 -13.91 2.71
CA GLY A 82 1.03 -14.14 2.55
C GLY A 82 1.65 -13.18 1.54
N ASP A 83 1.00 -12.94 0.42
CA ASP A 83 1.49 -12.03 -0.62
C ASP A 83 1.53 -10.57 -0.12
N VAL A 84 0.49 -10.13 0.60
CA VAL A 84 0.47 -8.81 1.25
C VAL A 84 1.56 -8.71 2.31
N PHE A 85 1.77 -9.75 3.12
CA PHE A 85 2.86 -9.81 4.10
C PHE A 85 4.22 -9.64 3.42
N ASP A 86 4.50 -10.41 2.37
CA ASP A 86 5.77 -10.37 1.62
C ASP A 86 5.99 -8.99 0.96
N LEU A 87 4.92 -8.38 0.44
CA LEU A 87 4.97 -7.03 -0.14
C LEU A 87 5.37 -5.99 0.92
N THR A 88 4.85 -6.09 2.15
CA THR A 88 5.20 -5.14 3.23
C THR A 88 6.64 -5.28 3.71
N GLN A 89 7.21 -6.48 3.61
CA GLN A 89 8.60 -6.73 3.96
C GLN A 89 9.57 -6.25 2.87
N SER A 90 9.19 -6.39 1.59
CA SER A 90 10.02 -6.00 0.45
C SER A 90 9.93 -4.51 0.12
N HIS A 91 8.79 -3.88 0.38
CA HIS A 91 8.49 -2.49 0.05
C HIS A 91 7.84 -1.75 1.25
N PRO A 92 8.58 -1.56 2.37
CA PRO A 92 8.05 -0.92 3.58
C PRO A 92 7.60 0.53 3.36
N GLU A 93 8.12 1.21 2.34
CA GLU A 93 7.76 2.58 1.97
C GLU A 93 6.27 2.75 1.66
N HIS A 94 5.61 1.74 1.05
CA HIS A 94 4.18 1.78 0.75
C HIS A 94 3.34 1.97 2.02
N THR A 95 3.63 1.13 3.03
CA THR A 95 2.89 1.15 4.29
C THR A 95 3.15 2.44 5.07
N ARG A 96 4.40 2.94 5.03
CA ARG A 96 4.77 4.21 5.66
C ARG A 96 4.06 5.39 5.01
N LEU A 97 4.06 5.47 3.69
CA LEU A 97 3.45 6.57 2.97
C LEU A 97 1.93 6.61 3.15
N ILE A 98 1.24 5.47 3.11
CA ILE A 98 -0.18 5.35 3.43
C ILE A 98 -0.44 5.81 4.88
N THR A 99 0.43 5.43 5.82
CA THR A 99 0.31 5.84 7.22
C THR A 99 0.47 7.35 7.37
N TRP A 100 1.45 7.97 6.71
CA TRP A 100 1.60 9.42 6.68
C TRP A 100 0.38 10.12 6.10
N ALA A 101 -0.15 9.63 4.97
CA ALA A 101 -1.35 10.19 4.35
C ALA A 101 -2.55 10.20 5.31
N ARG A 102 -2.72 9.13 6.11
CA ARG A 102 -3.75 9.04 7.16
C ARG A 102 -3.51 10.06 8.28
N LEU A 103 -2.28 10.20 8.77
CA LEU A 103 -1.93 11.09 9.88
C LEU A 103 -2.04 12.57 9.52
N GLU A 104 -1.74 12.93 8.27
CA GLU A 104 -1.73 14.31 7.82
C GLU A 104 -3.12 14.83 7.41
N GLY A 105 -4.17 14.06 7.72
CA GLY A 105 -5.55 14.50 7.53
C GLY A 105 -5.89 14.81 6.08
N GLN A 106 -5.14 14.25 5.12
CA GLN A 106 -5.53 14.29 3.71
C GLN A 106 -6.95 13.73 3.64
N PRO A 107 -7.89 14.46 3.03
CA PRO A 107 -9.33 14.18 3.11
C PRO A 107 -9.55 12.72 2.76
N ARG A 108 -9.85 11.92 3.81
CA ARG A 108 -10.03 10.46 3.81
C ARG A 108 -9.64 9.76 2.50
N MET A 109 -8.38 9.84 2.05
CA MET A 109 -7.95 9.23 0.77
C MET A 109 -9.07 9.22 -0.28
N ASP A 110 -9.70 10.38 -0.57
CA ASP A 110 -11.02 10.51 -1.23
C ASP A 110 -11.57 9.17 -1.74
N PHE A 111 -12.37 8.50 -0.90
CA PHE A 111 -13.36 7.53 -1.34
C PHE A 111 -14.37 8.29 -2.21
N GLU A 112 -13.91 8.80 -3.34
CA GLU A 112 -14.76 9.37 -4.37
C GLU A 112 -15.78 8.30 -4.76
N PRO A 113 -17.02 8.68 -5.07
CA PRO A 113 -18.02 7.74 -5.57
C PRO A 113 -17.56 6.94 -6.81
N ASP A 114 -16.57 7.45 -7.55
CA ASP A 114 -15.90 6.81 -8.71
C ASP A 114 -14.45 6.36 -8.42
N GLY A 115 -13.90 6.63 -7.23
CA GLY A 115 -12.53 6.32 -6.79
C GLY A 115 -12.49 5.22 -5.73
N GLY A 116 -13.16 4.11 -6.04
CA GLY A 116 -13.68 3.08 -5.15
C GLY A 116 -12.93 2.70 -3.86
N ALA A 117 -13.75 2.41 -2.85
CA ALA A 117 -13.37 1.62 -1.69
C ALA A 117 -12.73 0.30 -2.12
N ALA A 118 -11.45 0.11 -1.74
CA ALA A 118 -10.62 -1.01 -2.18
C ALA A 118 -10.53 -1.20 -3.72
N PRO A 119 -9.47 -1.84 -4.24
CA PRO A 119 -9.38 -2.09 -5.67
C PRO A 119 -10.50 -3.02 -6.15
N GLN A 120 -11.28 -2.60 -7.15
CA GLN A 120 -12.43 -3.35 -7.66
C GLN A 120 -12.07 -4.77 -8.12
N HIS A 121 -10.84 -5.00 -8.60
CA HIS A 121 -10.40 -6.33 -9.01
C HIS A 121 -10.26 -7.28 -7.82
N LEU A 122 -9.78 -6.82 -6.67
CA LEU A 122 -9.69 -7.62 -5.44
C LEU A 122 -11.09 -7.94 -4.89
N LEU A 123 -12.00 -6.97 -4.90
CA LEU A 123 -13.39 -7.18 -4.48
C LEU A 123 -14.11 -8.18 -5.38
N THR A 124 -13.92 -8.06 -6.71
CA THR A 124 -14.46 -9.02 -7.69
C THR A 124 -13.92 -10.42 -7.46
N ALA A 125 -12.64 -10.56 -7.12
CA ALA A 125 -12.02 -11.86 -6.83
C ALA A 125 -12.58 -12.49 -5.54
N ILE A 126 -12.76 -11.70 -4.47
CA ILE A 126 -13.41 -12.17 -3.24
C ILE A 126 -14.84 -12.64 -3.52
N GLN A 127 -15.62 -11.83 -4.24
CA GLN A 127 -16.99 -12.19 -4.61
C GLN A 127 -17.02 -13.47 -5.44
N GLY A 128 -16.12 -13.61 -6.41
CA GLY A 128 -16.02 -14.83 -7.23
C GLY A 128 -15.68 -16.08 -6.40
N ALA A 129 -14.80 -15.96 -5.40
CA ALA A 129 -14.48 -17.05 -4.49
C ALA A 129 -15.66 -17.43 -3.58
N GLN A 130 -16.47 -16.45 -3.15
CA GLN A 130 -17.70 -16.68 -2.38
C GLN A 130 -18.78 -17.37 -3.24
N ASP A 131 -18.99 -16.90 -4.46
CA ASP A 131 -19.98 -17.46 -5.39
C ASP A 131 -19.64 -18.91 -5.78
N ALA A 132 -18.34 -19.24 -5.88
CA ALA A 132 -17.84 -20.58 -6.09
C ALA A 132 -17.90 -21.49 -4.84
N GLY A 133 -18.22 -20.92 -3.66
CA GLY A 133 -18.27 -21.64 -2.39
C GLY A 133 -16.89 -22.04 -1.83
N HIS A 134 -15.81 -21.39 -2.28
CA HIS A 134 -14.45 -21.65 -1.79
C HIS A 134 -14.21 -21.03 -0.41
N ILE A 135 -14.92 -19.95 -0.09
CA ILE A 135 -14.81 -19.20 1.17
C ILE A 135 -16.20 -18.81 1.70
N ASP A 136 -16.28 -18.48 2.99
CA ASP A 136 -17.50 -18.07 3.67
C ASP A 136 -18.18 -16.87 2.98
N SER A 137 -19.39 -17.08 2.48
CA SER A 137 -20.21 -16.08 1.78
C SER A 137 -21.04 -15.19 2.71
N SER A 138 -20.96 -15.39 4.03
CA SER A 138 -21.67 -14.56 5.01
C SER A 138 -21.02 -13.19 5.24
N TRP A 139 -19.74 -13.04 4.88
CA TRP A 139 -19.02 -11.77 4.98
C TRP A 139 -19.32 -10.85 3.80
N ALA A 140 -19.47 -9.55 4.05
CA ALA A 140 -19.41 -8.57 2.99
C ALA A 140 -17.99 -8.53 2.38
N PRO A 141 -17.82 -8.54 1.04
CA PRO A 141 -16.50 -8.63 0.40
C PRO A 141 -15.50 -7.58 0.86
N LEU A 142 -15.94 -6.33 1.04
CA LEU A 142 -15.09 -5.23 1.50
C LEU A 142 -14.60 -5.46 2.94
N ASP A 143 -15.49 -5.85 3.85
CA ASP A 143 -15.14 -6.06 5.25
C ASP A 143 -14.18 -7.25 5.39
N LEU A 144 -14.41 -8.32 4.63
CA LEU A 144 -13.49 -9.45 4.56
C LEU A 144 -12.12 -9.03 4.06
N LEU A 145 -12.06 -8.28 2.95
CA LEU A 145 -10.80 -7.78 2.40
C LEU A 145 -10.04 -6.90 3.41
N VAL A 146 -10.74 -6.00 4.11
CA VAL A 146 -10.15 -5.16 5.17
C VAL A 146 -9.58 -6.00 6.30
N MET A 147 -10.29 -7.05 6.75
CA MET A 147 -9.78 -7.96 7.78
C MET A 147 -8.56 -8.76 7.30
N LEU A 148 -8.53 -9.23 6.05
CA LEU A 148 -7.38 -9.92 5.47
C LEU A 148 -6.14 -9.01 5.43
N PHE A 149 -6.29 -7.74 5.03
CA PHE A 149 -5.22 -6.75 5.16
C PHE A 149 -4.81 -6.54 6.61
N GLY A 150 -5.75 -6.46 7.55
CA GLY A 150 -5.45 -6.34 8.97
C GLY A 150 -4.59 -7.49 9.51
N ILE A 151 -4.88 -8.72 9.10
CA ILE A 151 -4.08 -9.91 9.44
C ILE A 151 -2.67 -9.80 8.85
N ALA A 152 -2.57 -9.47 7.55
CA ALA A 152 -1.28 -9.37 6.87
C ALA A 152 -0.38 -8.26 7.45
N LEU A 153 -0.98 -7.12 7.81
CA LEU A 153 -0.28 -5.93 8.30
C LEU A 153 -0.03 -5.95 9.82
N ALA A 154 -0.48 -6.98 10.53
CA ALA A 154 -0.51 -7.02 11.99
C ALA A 154 0.85 -6.71 12.64
N TRP A 155 1.93 -7.29 12.11
CA TRP A 155 3.29 -7.06 12.63
C TRP A 155 3.87 -5.72 12.19
N ALA A 156 3.63 -5.29 10.94
CA ALA A 156 4.10 -4.01 10.44
C ALA A 156 3.50 -2.82 11.21
N GLN A 157 2.30 -3.00 11.77
CA GLN A 157 1.59 -2.00 12.57
C GLN A 157 1.78 -2.19 14.09
N PHE A 158 2.49 -3.25 14.52
CA PHE A 158 2.70 -3.49 15.93
C PHE A 158 3.64 -2.42 16.53
N PRO A 159 3.31 -1.81 17.68
CA PRO A 159 4.07 -0.67 18.22
C PRO A 159 5.55 -0.96 18.57
N ASP A 160 5.91 -2.21 18.85
CA ASP A 160 7.28 -2.62 19.18
C ASP A 160 7.97 -3.26 17.96
N ALA A 161 8.64 -2.43 17.17
CA ALA A 161 9.43 -2.86 16.02
C ALA A 161 10.90 -3.08 16.42
N SER A 162 11.17 -4.10 17.24
CA SER A 162 12.53 -4.45 17.61
C SER A 162 13.25 -5.16 16.43
N SER A 163 14.54 -4.88 16.19
CA SER A 163 15.28 -5.49 15.07
C SER A 163 15.42 -7.03 15.16
N ALA A 164 15.20 -7.60 16.35
CA ALA A 164 15.10 -9.04 16.57
C ALA A 164 13.87 -9.68 15.91
N TRP A 165 12.98 -8.88 15.31
CA TRP A 165 11.74 -9.32 14.68
C TRP A 165 11.92 -9.73 13.21
N ASN A 166 13.08 -9.46 12.61
CA ASN A 166 13.25 -9.50 11.16
C ASN A 166 14.18 -10.60 10.65
N ASP A 167 14.54 -11.58 11.48
CA ASP A 167 15.30 -12.73 10.97
C ASP A 167 14.43 -13.60 10.05
N PRO A 168 15.01 -14.24 9.00
CA PRO A 168 14.22 -14.97 8.00
C PRO A 168 13.35 -16.11 8.56
N ALA A 169 13.79 -16.79 9.61
CA ALA A 169 13.04 -17.91 10.19
C ALA A 169 11.81 -17.41 10.95
N THR A 170 11.96 -16.31 11.69
CA THR A 170 10.83 -15.63 12.34
C THR A 170 9.84 -15.07 11.32
N LEU A 171 10.31 -14.44 10.23
CA LEU A 171 9.44 -13.93 9.17
C LEU A 171 8.63 -15.06 8.50
N ALA A 172 9.27 -16.18 8.18
CA ALA A 172 8.58 -17.35 7.62
C ALA A 172 7.50 -17.90 8.59
N THR A 173 7.81 -17.95 9.88
CA THR A 173 6.86 -18.39 10.92
C THR A 173 5.64 -17.45 11.02
N ARG A 174 5.86 -16.13 10.94
CA ARG A 174 4.78 -15.13 10.99
C ARG A 174 3.92 -15.16 9.74
N ARG A 175 4.54 -15.26 8.56
CA ARG A 175 3.83 -15.45 7.29
C ARG A 175 2.90 -16.66 7.35
N ALA A 176 3.41 -17.80 7.83
CA ALA A 176 2.61 -19.02 7.98
C ALA A 176 1.45 -18.85 8.98
N ALA A 177 1.69 -18.16 10.10
CA ALA A 177 0.65 -17.87 11.09
C ALA A 177 -0.45 -16.93 10.53
N ALA A 178 -0.07 -15.95 9.71
CA ALA A 178 -1.02 -15.03 9.06
C ALA A 178 -1.94 -15.80 8.09
N ILE A 179 -1.37 -16.69 7.27
CA ILE A 179 -2.12 -17.54 6.35
C ILE A 179 -3.04 -18.50 7.11
N ASP A 180 -2.57 -19.12 8.20
CA ASP A 180 -3.41 -20.00 9.01
C ASP A 180 -4.58 -19.26 9.66
N ALA A 181 -4.36 -18.04 10.16
CA ALA A 181 -5.43 -17.18 10.67
C ALA A 181 -6.45 -16.85 9.58
N ALA A 182 -6.00 -16.52 8.36
CA ALA A 182 -6.86 -16.28 7.22
C ALA A 182 -7.69 -17.52 6.84
N LYS A 183 -7.08 -18.71 6.80
CA LYS A 183 -7.79 -19.98 6.56
C LYS A 183 -8.93 -20.20 7.54
N ARG A 184 -8.74 -19.88 8.81
CA ARG A 184 -9.78 -20.00 9.85
C ARG A 184 -10.89 -18.97 9.68
N LEU A 185 -10.55 -17.74 9.29
CA LEU A 185 -11.53 -16.68 9.02
C LEU A 185 -12.40 -16.98 7.79
N LEU A 186 -11.79 -17.54 6.74
CA LEU A 186 -12.43 -17.83 5.46
C LEU A 186 -13.28 -19.12 5.48
N ALA A 187 -13.13 -19.96 6.51
CA ALA A 187 -13.84 -21.23 6.60
C ALA A 187 -15.36 -20.99 6.73
N PRO A 188 -16.20 -21.69 5.94
CA PRO A 188 -17.66 -21.58 6.05
C PRO A 188 -18.14 -21.88 7.47
N PRO A 189 -19.23 -21.25 7.93
CA PRO A 189 -19.83 -21.56 9.22
C PRO A 189 -20.20 -23.05 9.29
N ARG A 190 -19.89 -23.67 10.43
CA ARG A 190 -20.24 -25.08 10.71
C ARG A 190 -21.72 -25.28 10.99
#